data_AF-A0A0Q6QXY2-F1
#
_entry.id   AF-A0A0Q6QXY2-F1
#
_cell.length_a   1.000
_cell.length_b   1.000
_cell.length_c   1.000
_cell.angle_alpha   90.00
_cell.angle_beta   90.00
_cell.angle_gamma   90.00
#
_symmetry.space_group_name_H-M   'P 1'
#
loop_
_entity.id
_entity.type
_entity.pdbx_description
1 polymer ?
#
loop_
_entity_poly.entity_id
_entity_poly.type
_entity_poly.pdbx_seq_one_letter_code
_entity_poly.pdbx_strand_id
1 'polypeptide(L)'
;MDQIKTNTAGTLDPSFGRDGVVKLPFPDIVGGIPTAVLALPNNKLLIAVSPTEAQNSPAKVIRLNKAGEIDYLFGAGGFVDLPFGDGERFVPYQLRPLQNRGWVTVGVADENPGDTFGDLAIVRQFEDGQLDASFGNDGKVILKINELLDSCVGADARFVTRRHNEKSAEMHGEVPNLAVVSAAEQQDGKLVLVSTVFFAFDNLLGIVLRLDVDGSLDKTFNQTGFVFVNLPGVTHPWTYALDVAIQGDGKVLVCGDFIRNETGAFVEAYVLRYLQDGTVDSEYGASGLVTIKGNGTKFSLEAMALKPDGGIVAAGTSTTHDKGAGLLVALNPGGDFNLVFNNGKPVISDFLPNGLSWRRCALQTDGKIIVTGQGGGQSLDENSTMVTARYLADGSLDQLFGDDGWADFNDGAGLVLHKDSVVTVGNQVVVCGRIINPVQGNVVRYLG
;
A
#
# COMPACT_ATOMS: atom_id res chain seq x y z
N MET A 1 -32.75 -2.57 23.78
CA MET A 1 -32.24 -3.87 23.30
C MET A 1 -30.78 -3.67 22.84
N ASP A 2 -30.01 -2.82 23.55
CA ASP A 2 -28.87 -2.09 22.96
C ASP A 2 -27.53 -2.31 23.68
N GLN A 3 -27.34 -3.48 24.31
CA GLN A 3 -26.09 -3.78 25.05
C GLN A 3 -25.30 -4.98 24.53
N ILE A 4 -25.59 -5.51 23.34
CA ILE A 4 -24.91 -6.72 22.81
C ILE A 4 -23.90 -6.41 21.67
N LYS A 5 -23.84 -5.18 21.15
CA LYS A 5 -22.90 -4.82 20.06
C LYS A 5 -21.47 -4.42 20.51
N THR A 6 -21.16 -4.37 21.80
CA THR A 6 -19.87 -3.79 22.28
C THR A 6 -18.65 -4.69 22.15
N ASN A 7 -18.77 -5.91 21.60
CA ASN A 7 -17.65 -6.85 21.40
C ASN A 7 -17.87 -7.75 20.17
N THR A 8 -18.40 -7.21 19.09
CA THR A 8 -18.57 -7.95 17.83
C THR A 8 -17.48 -7.59 16.83
N ALA A 9 -17.15 -8.54 15.94
CA ALA A 9 -16.21 -8.30 14.85
C ALA A 9 -16.57 -7.00 14.10
N GLY A 10 -15.57 -6.20 13.71
CA GLY A 10 -15.75 -4.93 13.02
C GLY A 10 -16.20 -3.75 13.88
N THR A 11 -16.37 -3.93 15.19
CA THR A 11 -16.46 -2.81 16.14
C THR A 11 -15.08 -2.43 16.66
N LEU A 12 -14.91 -1.18 17.09
CA LEU A 12 -13.66 -0.70 17.68
C LEU A 12 -13.27 -1.55 18.90
N ASP A 13 -12.01 -1.95 18.99
CA ASP A 13 -11.50 -2.78 20.08
C ASP A 13 -11.27 -1.93 21.34
N PRO A 14 -12.11 -2.06 22.38
CA PRO A 14 -12.00 -1.21 23.57
C PRO A 14 -10.72 -1.47 24.38
N SER A 15 -9.97 -2.54 24.10
CA SER A 15 -8.68 -2.84 24.74
C SER A 15 -7.48 -2.15 24.07
N PHE A 16 -7.70 -1.35 23.03
CA PHE A 16 -6.66 -0.66 22.29
C PHE A 16 -6.77 0.86 22.43
N GLY A 17 -5.69 1.50 22.89
CA GLY A 17 -5.66 2.93 23.12
C GLY A 17 -6.84 3.40 23.97
N ARG A 18 -7.47 4.49 23.54
CA ARG A 18 -8.74 4.95 24.09
C ARG A 18 -9.87 4.50 23.16
N ASP A 19 -10.65 3.52 23.61
CA ASP A 19 -11.84 3.03 22.92
C ASP A 19 -11.57 2.59 21.46
N GLY A 20 -10.44 1.93 21.22
CA GLY A 20 -10.03 1.45 19.89
C GLY A 20 -9.11 2.40 19.12
N VAL A 21 -8.74 3.55 19.69
CA VAL A 21 -8.00 4.60 18.99
C VAL A 21 -6.75 5.03 19.75
N VAL A 22 -5.62 5.04 19.05
CA VAL A 22 -4.36 5.67 19.47
C VAL A 22 -4.16 6.94 18.63
N LYS A 23 -3.94 8.06 19.31
CA LYS A 23 -3.74 9.38 18.67
C LYS A 23 -2.26 9.77 18.67
N LEU A 24 -1.79 10.36 17.57
CA LEU A 24 -0.43 10.86 17.36
C LEU A 24 -0.45 12.36 17.04
N PRO A 25 0.64 13.11 17.33
CA PRO A 25 1.92 12.64 17.89
C PRO A 25 1.83 12.23 19.37
N PHE A 26 2.74 11.37 19.82
CA PHE A 26 2.87 11.08 21.25
C PHE A 26 3.57 12.24 21.96
N PRO A 27 3.18 12.61 23.19
CA PRO A 27 3.82 13.72 23.91
C PRO A 27 5.33 13.58 24.06
N ASP A 28 5.82 12.35 24.25
CA ASP A 28 7.24 12.05 24.49
C ASP A 28 8.03 11.77 23.20
N ILE A 29 7.36 11.77 22.04
CA ILE A 29 8.00 11.50 20.74
C ILE A 29 7.73 12.67 19.80
N VAL A 30 8.76 13.49 19.63
CA VAL A 30 8.83 14.47 18.56
C VAL A 30 8.76 13.73 17.23
N GLY A 31 7.71 13.97 16.44
CA GLY A 31 7.49 13.21 15.21
C GLY A 31 6.17 13.54 14.53
N GLY A 32 5.99 12.97 13.35
CA GLY A 32 4.83 13.24 12.50
C GLY A 32 3.65 12.31 12.75
N ILE A 33 2.87 12.19 11.69
CA ILE A 33 1.67 11.37 11.59
C ILE A 33 2.04 9.95 11.12
N PRO A 34 1.23 8.93 11.45
CA PRO A 34 1.47 7.59 10.95
C PRO A 34 1.26 7.52 9.43
N THR A 35 2.15 6.82 8.73
CA THR A 35 2.07 6.63 7.28
C THR A 35 2.04 5.16 6.88
N ALA A 36 2.55 4.25 7.72
CA ALA A 36 2.50 2.81 7.52
C ALA A 36 2.37 2.07 8.86
N VAL A 37 1.78 0.87 8.82
CA VAL A 37 1.63 0.01 10.00
C VAL A 37 1.98 -1.44 9.67
N LEU A 38 2.70 -2.09 10.58
CA LEU A 38 3.06 -3.49 10.49
C LEU A 38 2.64 -4.23 11.76
N ALA A 39 1.99 -5.38 11.59
CA ALA A 39 1.70 -6.29 12.69
C ALA A 39 2.97 -7.07 13.04
N LEU A 40 3.30 -7.09 14.33
CA LEU A 40 4.40 -7.86 14.89
C LEU A 40 3.86 -9.04 15.72
N PRO A 41 4.69 -10.04 16.07
CA PRO A 41 4.31 -11.09 16.99
C PRO A 41 3.74 -10.55 18.32
N ASN A 42 2.91 -11.37 18.98
CA ASN A 42 2.22 -11.01 20.24
C ASN A 42 1.27 -9.81 20.13
N ASN A 43 0.72 -9.55 18.94
CA ASN A 43 -0.17 -8.42 18.63
C ASN A 43 0.45 -7.05 18.93
N LYS A 44 1.79 -6.95 18.92
CA LYS A 44 2.48 -5.66 18.89
C LYS A 44 2.34 -5.04 17.50
N LEU A 45 2.54 -3.74 17.41
CA LEU A 45 2.51 -3.00 16.15
C LEU A 45 3.80 -2.21 15.98
N LEU A 46 4.24 -2.06 14.74
CA LEU A 46 5.23 -1.08 14.36
C LEU A 46 4.56 -0.02 13.49
N ILE A 47 4.80 1.25 13.79
CA ILE A 47 4.22 2.39 13.08
C ILE A 47 5.36 3.21 12.51
N ALA A 48 5.36 3.42 11.19
CA ALA A 48 6.23 4.43 10.58
C ALA A 48 5.54 5.78 10.66
N VAL A 49 6.26 6.81 11.09
CA VAL A 49 5.77 8.18 11.13
C VAL A 49 6.57 9.09 10.21
N SER A 50 5.88 10.05 9.59
CA SER A 50 6.50 11.02 8.71
C SER A 50 7.50 11.93 9.46
N PRO A 51 8.50 12.49 8.77
CA PRO A 51 9.34 13.54 9.34
C PRO A 51 8.50 14.80 9.60
N THR A 52 9.01 15.70 10.44
CA THR A 52 8.40 17.03 10.67
C THR A 52 9.43 18.13 10.51
N GLU A 53 9.15 19.07 9.59
CA GLU A 53 10.03 20.21 9.32
C GLU A 53 10.03 21.21 10.49
N ALA A 54 8.87 21.40 11.13
CA ALA A 54 8.71 22.36 12.24
C ALA A 54 9.66 22.08 13.44
N GLN A 55 10.18 20.86 13.56
CA GLN A 55 11.02 20.43 14.66
C GLN A 55 12.32 19.75 14.19
N ASN A 56 12.63 19.82 12.89
CA ASN A 56 13.76 19.15 12.25
C ASN A 56 13.88 17.66 12.67
N SER A 57 12.74 16.96 12.68
CA SER A 57 12.68 15.57 13.10
C SER A 57 12.69 14.63 11.90
N PRO A 58 13.60 13.64 11.85
CA PRO A 58 13.57 12.62 10.81
C PRO A 58 12.33 11.73 10.95
N ALA A 59 12.04 10.95 9.91
CA ALA A 59 11.08 9.87 9.97
C ALA A 59 11.49 8.85 11.03
N LYS A 60 10.52 8.21 11.67
CA LYS A 60 10.78 7.27 12.77
C LYS A 60 9.92 6.02 12.63
N VAL A 61 10.34 4.96 13.28
CA VAL A 61 9.49 3.80 13.59
C VAL A 61 9.24 3.75 15.09
N ILE A 62 7.97 3.59 15.47
CA ILE A 62 7.50 3.52 16.86
C ILE A 62 6.91 2.13 17.07
N ARG A 63 7.27 1.46 18.17
CA ARG A 63 6.67 0.16 18.51
C ARG A 63 5.60 0.35 19.57
N LEU A 64 4.41 -0.19 19.31
CA LEU A 64 3.30 -0.22 20.24
C LEU A 64 3.10 -1.64 20.77
N ASN A 65 2.72 -1.74 22.04
CA ASN A 65 2.30 -2.98 22.65
C ASN A 65 0.87 -3.38 22.20
N LYS A 66 0.39 -4.54 22.64
CA LYS A 66 -0.97 -5.02 22.29
C LYS A 66 -2.12 -4.13 22.78
N ALA A 67 -1.88 -3.21 23.71
CA ALA A 67 -2.86 -2.25 24.19
C ALA A 67 -2.76 -0.90 23.47
N GLY A 68 -1.84 -0.74 22.51
CA GLY A 68 -1.64 0.52 21.78
C GLY A 68 -0.78 1.55 22.52
N GLU A 69 -0.14 1.17 23.62
CA GLU A 69 0.79 2.02 24.36
C GLU A 69 2.21 1.86 23.80
N ILE A 70 3.06 2.88 23.96
CA ILE A 70 4.48 2.83 23.56
C ILE A 70 5.18 1.66 24.26
N ASP A 71 5.84 0.80 23.48
CA ASP A 71 6.72 -0.24 23.98
C ASP A 71 8.11 0.34 24.26
N TYR A 72 8.31 0.90 25.46
CA TYR A 72 9.56 1.53 25.88
C TYR A 72 10.80 0.62 25.88
N LEU A 73 10.63 -0.69 25.68
CA LEU A 73 11.75 -1.62 25.49
C LEU A 73 12.27 -1.65 24.03
N PHE A 74 11.63 -0.91 23.13
CA PHE A 74 12.06 -0.75 21.74
C PHE A 74 12.92 0.49 21.56
N GLY A 75 14.09 0.34 20.92
CA GLY A 75 14.97 1.47 20.64
C GLY A 75 15.27 2.31 21.87
N ALA A 76 15.34 3.63 21.68
CA ALA A 76 15.51 4.60 22.75
C ALA A 76 14.16 5.25 23.08
N GLY A 77 13.47 4.74 24.13
CA GLY A 77 12.19 5.31 24.56
C GLY A 77 10.98 4.90 23.72
N GLY A 78 11.06 3.77 23.02
CA GLY A 78 9.95 3.18 22.25
C GLY A 78 9.95 3.52 20.76
N PHE A 79 11.00 4.16 20.26
CA PHE A 79 11.17 4.49 18.85
C PHE A 79 12.63 4.38 18.38
N VAL A 80 12.79 4.35 17.06
CA VAL A 80 14.09 4.46 16.37
C VAL A 80 13.94 5.43 15.19
N ASP A 81 14.93 6.29 15.03
CA ASP A 81 15.03 7.22 13.91
C ASP A 81 15.50 6.50 12.65
N LEU A 82 14.88 6.81 11.52
CA LEU A 82 15.33 6.32 10.22
C LEU A 82 16.54 7.16 9.75
N PRO A 83 17.51 6.56 9.01
CA PRO A 83 18.84 7.14 8.76
C PRO A 83 18.85 8.20 7.65
N PHE A 84 18.03 9.22 7.82
CA PHE A 84 17.99 10.42 6.98
C PHE A 84 18.27 11.62 7.88
N GLY A 85 19.42 12.26 7.64
CA GLY A 85 19.97 13.30 8.51
C GLY A 85 19.28 14.65 8.37
N ASP A 86 19.88 15.66 8.99
CA ASP A 86 19.40 17.05 8.91
C ASP A 86 19.31 17.51 7.45
N GLY A 87 18.13 17.98 7.03
CA GLY A 87 17.86 18.46 5.67
C GLY A 87 17.50 17.37 4.65
N GLU A 88 17.63 16.07 4.98
CA GLU A 88 17.14 14.98 4.14
C GLU A 88 15.70 14.62 4.50
N ARG A 89 14.79 14.67 3.52
CA ARG A 89 13.39 14.30 3.75
C ARG A 89 13.14 12.87 3.29
N PHE A 90 12.86 11.95 4.21
CA PHE A 90 12.36 10.61 3.88
C PHE A 90 10.92 10.42 4.30
N VAL A 91 10.04 10.09 3.37
CA VAL A 91 8.63 9.80 3.64
C VAL A 91 8.41 8.29 3.53
N PRO A 92 8.21 7.58 4.66
CA PRO A 92 7.90 6.16 4.63
C PRO A 92 6.48 5.92 4.10
N TYR A 93 6.33 4.99 3.16
CA TYR A 93 5.04 4.62 2.56
C TYR A 93 4.59 3.21 2.95
N GLN A 94 5.53 2.31 3.25
CA GLN A 94 5.21 0.91 3.54
C GLN A 94 6.21 0.31 4.51
N LEU A 95 5.71 -0.54 5.42
CA LEU A 95 6.50 -1.44 6.24
C LEU A 95 6.23 -2.88 5.80
N ARG A 96 7.29 -3.67 5.59
CA ARG A 96 7.17 -5.08 5.22
C ARG A 96 8.01 -5.96 6.14
N PRO A 97 7.44 -7.05 6.69
CA PRO A 97 8.21 -7.96 7.52
C PRO A 97 9.22 -8.73 6.67
N LEU A 98 10.34 -9.11 7.27
CA LEU A 98 11.32 -10.00 6.66
C LEU A 98 11.26 -11.40 7.29
N GLN A 99 11.52 -12.44 6.49
CA GLN A 99 11.53 -13.84 6.89
C GLN A 99 12.62 -14.11 7.95
N ASN A 100 13.77 -13.46 7.83
CA ASN A 100 14.91 -13.63 8.75
C ASN A 100 14.85 -12.73 10.00
N ARG A 101 13.64 -12.27 10.37
CA ARG A 101 13.34 -11.29 11.44
C ARG A 101 13.70 -9.86 11.04
N GLY A 102 12.97 -8.90 11.61
CA GLY A 102 13.05 -7.49 11.23
C GLY A 102 12.07 -7.10 10.14
N TRP A 103 12.33 -5.98 9.48
CA TRP A 103 11.48 -5.40 8.44
C TRP A 103 12.28 -4.51 7.49
N VAL A 104 11.65 -4.17 6.37
CA VAL A 104 12.05 -3.03 5.56
C VAL A 104 11.02 -1.92 5.65
N THR A 105 11.51 -0.69 5.72
CA THR A 105 10.72 0.52 5.51
C THR A 105 11.02 1.02 4.10
N VAL A 106 9.98 1.11 3.27
CA VAL A 106 10.11 1.59 1.89
C VAL A 106 9.38 2.91 1.76
N GLY A 107 10.01 3.85 1.10
CA GLY A 107 9.53 5.22 0.99
C GLY A 107 10.19 5.98 -0.14
N VAL A 108 10.03 7.29 -0.10
CA VAL A 108 10.69 8.21 -1.02
C VAL A 108 11.59 9.14 -0.23
N ALA A 109 12.83 9.29 -0.68
CA ALA A 109 13.75 10.32 -0.22
C ALA A 109 13.72 11.51 -1.19
N ASP A 110 13.57 12.71 -0.65
CA ASP A 110 13.49 13.94 -1.42
C ASP A 110 14.56 14.93 -0.91
N GLU A 111 15.23 15.58 -1.86
CA GLU A 111 16.20 16.64 -1.59
C GLU A 111 15.50 18.02 -1.49
N ASN A 112 14.27 18.20 -2.01
CA ASN A 112 13.54 19.48 -2.03
C ASN A 112 12.02 19.36 -1.72
N PRO A 113 11.58 19.73 -0.50
CA PRO A 113 10.17 19.75 -0.11
C PRO A 113 9.25 20.50 -1.11
N GLY A 114 8.41 19.76 -1.82
CA GLY A 114 7.38 20.32 -2.71
C GLY A 114 7.44 19.84 -4.16
N ASP A 115 8.47 19.08 -4.53
CA ASP A 115 8.51 18.43 -5.83
C ASP A 115 7.60 17.19 -5.86
N THR A 116 7.12 16.82 -7.04
CA THR A 116 6.34 15.59 -7.26
C THR A 116 7.22 14.37 -7.47
N PHE A 117 8.53 14.53 -7.31
CA PHE A 117 9.54 13.54 -7.64
C PHE A 117 10.48 13.34 -6.47
N GLY A 118 10.92 12.11 -6.26
CA GLY A 118 11.94 11.77 -5.28
C GLY A 118 12.53 10.39 -5.57
N ASP A 119 13.64 10.07 -4.93
CA ASP A 119 14.33 8.79 -5.12
C ASP A 119 13.68 7.71 -4.25
N LEU A 120 13.60 6.48 -4.77
CA LEU A 120 13.11 5.37 -3.95
C LEU A 120 14.14 5.08 -2.86
N ALA A 121 13.66 4.90 -1.64
CA ALA A 121 14.52 4.65 -0.50
C ALA A 121 14.02 3.46 0.32
N ILE A 122 14.97 2.63 0.73
CA ILE A 122 14.74 1.43 1.53
C ILE A 122 15.63 1.50 2.76
N VAL A 123 15.04 1.25 3.92
CA VAL A 123 15.76 1.09 5.19
C VAL A 123 15.50 -0.32 5.70
N ARG A 124 16.56 -1.07 5.98
CA ARG A 124 16.47 -2.42 6.56
C ARG A 124 16.83 -2.37 8.04
N GLN A 125 15.97 -2.95 8.87
CA GLN A 125 16.13 -2.98 10.32
C GLN A 125 15.88 -4.37 10.89
N PHE A 126 16.57 -4.70 11.97
CA PHE A 126 16.31 -5.89 12.78
C PHE A 126 15.10 -5.68 13.71
N GLU A 127 14.70 -6.75 14.41
CA GLU A 127 13.51 -6.75 15.28
C GLU A 127 13.57 -5.79 16.48
N ASP A 128 14.77 -5.38 16.87
CA ASP A 128 15.05 -4.39 17.90
C ASP A 128 15.12 -2.94 17.36
N GLY A 129 15.00 -2.78 16.03
CA GLY A 129 15.00 -1.51 15.33
C GLY A 129 16.38 -1.04 14.90
N GLN A 130 17.45 -1.75 15.26
CA GLN A 130 18.80 -1.43 14.79
C GLN A 130 18.90 -1.62 13.27
N LEU A 131 19.70 -0.77 12.63
CA LEU A 131 19.95 -0.86 11.19
C LEU A 131 20.75 -2.12 10.86
N ASP A 132 20.37 -2.77 9.77
CA ASP A 132 21.15 -3.87 9.21
C ASP A 132 22.30 -3.30 8.37
N ALA A 133 23.46 -3.10 8.98
CA ALA A 133 24.63 -2.52 8.31
C ALA A 133 25.14 -3.36 7.11
N SER A 134 24.68 -4.60 6.93
CA SER A 134 25.01 -5.40 5.74
C SER A 134 24.18 -5.04 4.50
N PHE A 135 23.17 -4.19 4.66
CA PHE A 135 22.27 -3.78 3.58
C PHE A 135 22.58 -2.37 3.10
N GLY A 136 23.00 -2.23 1.85
CA GLY A 136 23.33 -0.95 1.22
C GLY A 136 24.42 -0.19 1.96
N ASN A 137 24.19 1.09 2.19
CA ASN A 137 25.05 1.97 2.96
C ASN A 137 24.52 2.04 4.41
N ASP A 138 25.05 1.20 5.29
CA ASP A 138 24.72 1.13 6.72
C ASP A 138 23.21 0.96 7.00
N GLY A 139 22.56 0.05 6.27
CA GLY A 139 21.14 -0.27 6.41
C GLY A 139 20.21 0.56 5.52
N LYS A 140 20.75 1.40 4.63
CA LYS A 140 20.01 2.26 3.71
C LYS A 140 20.39 2.00 2.25
N VAL A 141 19.39 1.92 1.37
CA VAL A 141 19.54 1.99 -0.09
C VAL A 141 18.74 3.17 -0.62
N ILE A 142 19.34 3.96 -1.51
CA ILE A 142 18.66 4.99 -2.30
C ILE A 142 18.81 4.59 -3.77
N LEU A 143 17.70 4.45 -4.49
CA LEU A 143 17.68 4.12 -5.91
C LEU A 143 17.33 5.39 -6.69
N LYS A 144 18.30 5.90 -7.43
CA LYS A 144 18.11 7.06 -8.30
C LYS A 144 17.84 6.61 -9.73
N ILE A 145 16.72 7.02 -10.31
CA ILE A 145 16.32 6.54 -11.64
C ILE A 145 17.30 6.96 -12.75
N ASN A 146 17.96 8.11 -12.60
CA ASN A 146 19.00 8.59 -13.51
C ASN A 146 20.31 7.80 -13.41
N GLU A 147 20.55 7.07 -12.32
CA GLU A 147 21.67 6.13 -12.18
C GLU A 147 21.30 4.74 -12.72
N LEU A 148 20.00 4.38 -12.67
CA LEU A 148 19.48 3.13 -13.24
C LEU A 148 19.38 3.16 -14.77
N LEU A 149 19.13 4.34 -15.36
CA LEU A 149 18.97 4.52 -16.80
C LEU A 149 20.20 5.18 -17.42
N ASP A 150 20.55 4.78 -18.64
CA ASP A 150 21.59 5.46 -19.41
C ASP A 150 21.27 6.96 -19.58
N SER A 151 22.30 7.81 -19.54
CA SER A 151 22.20 9.27 -19.46
C SER A 151 21.36 9.94 -20.56
N CYS A 152 21.19 9.29 -21.72
CA CYS A 152 20.39 9.80 -22.84
C CYS A 152 18.88 9.53 -22.70
N VAL A 153 18.49 8.49 -21.95
CA VAL A 153 17.08 8.11 -21.73
C VAL A 153 16.57 8.63 -20.37
N GLY A 154 17.48 8.79 -19.40
CA GLY A 154 17.16 9.12 -18.01
C GLY A 154 17.10 10.61 -17.64
N ALA A 155 17.41 11.55 -18.53
CA ALA A 155 17.53 12.97 -18.16
C ALA A 155 16.26 13.54 -17.50
N ASP A 156 15.08 13.18 -18.04
CA ASP A 156 13.77 13.60 -17.53
C ASP A 156 13.05 12.48 -16.74
N ALA A 157 13.70 11.33 -16.54
CA ALA A 157 13.09 10.20 -15.84
C ALA A 157 13.01 10.50 -14.35
N ARG A 158 11.85 10.30 -13.73
CA ARG A 158 11.63 10.50 -12.28
C ARG A 158 10.71 9.41 -11.74
N PHE A 159 10.97 8.91 -10.54
CA PHE A 159 9.96 8.09 -9.87
C PHE A 159 8.77 8.95 -9.50
N VAL A 160 7.58 8.42 -9.78
CA VAL A 160 6.32 9.06 -9.44
C VAL A 160 6.13 8.95 -7.93
N THR A 161 5.81 10.06 -7.27
CA THR A 161 5.47 10.07 -5.84
C THR A 161 3.97 10.34 -5.60
N ARG A 162 3.24 10.71 -6.66
CA ARG A 162 1.79 11.00 -6.69
C ARG A 162 1.21 10.73 -8.09
N ARG A 163 -0.04 10.28 -8.21
CA ARG A 163 -0.68 10.10 -9.54
C ARG A 163 -0.72 11.42 -10.33
N HIS A 164 -0.23 11.38 -11.57
CA HIS A 164 -0.08 12.55 -12.44
C HIS A 164 -1.40 13.22 -12.86
N ASN A 165 -2.51 12.48 -12.89
CA ASN A 165 -3.80 12.96 -13.42
C ASN A 165 -4.87 13.21 -12.35
N GLU A 166 -4.55 13.13 -11.07
CA GLU A 166 -5.48 13.50 -10.00
C GLU A 166 -5.50 15.02 -9.82
N LYS A 167 -6.31 15.70 -10.67
CA LYS A 167 -6.63 17.14 -10.53
C LYS A 167 -7.49 17.45 -9.29
N SER A 168 -7.88 16.44 -8.50
CA SER A 168 -8.86 16.57 -7.42
C SER A 168 -8.23 16.40 -6.05
N ALA A 169 -7.50 17.42 -5.59
CA ALA A 169 -7.27 17.71 -4.17
C ALA A 169 -6.76 19.15 -3.91
N GLU A 170 -6.85 20.04 -4.91
CA GLU A 170 -6.26 21.40 -4.82
C GLU A 170 -6.99 22.34 -3.84
N MET A 171 -8.09 21.95 -3.20
CA MET A 171 -8.63 22.79 -2.11
C MET A 171 -7.74 22.76 -0.86
N HIS A 172 -6.94 21.70 -0.64
CA HIS A 172 -6.07 21.58 0.54
C HIS A 172 -4.65 21.03 0.28
N GLY A 173 -4.27 20.78 -0.97
CA GLY A 173 -2.88 20.42 -1.35
C GLY A 173 -2.43 19.01 -0.95
N GLU A 174 -3.37 18.12 -0.61
CA GLU A 174 -3.10 16.81 0.00
C GLU A 174 -3.74 15.67 -0.80
N VAL A 175 -2.90 14.77 -1.34
CA VAL A 175 -3.36 13.56 -2.05
C VAL A 175 -3.55 12.43 -1.02
N PRO A 176 -4.71 11.76 -0.95
CA PRO A 176 -4.86 10.53 -0.17
C PRO A 176 -3.80 9.52 -0.65
N ASN A 177 -3.03 8.92 0.27
CA ASN A 177 -1.85 8.12 -0.05
C ASN A 177 -2.19 7.06 -1.11
N LEU A 178 -1.70 7.24 -2.33
CA LEU A 178 -1.40 6.14 -3.22
C LEU A 178 0.00 5.69 -2.81
N ALA A 179 0.15 4.46 -2.31
CA ALA A 179 1.49 3.90 -2.16
C ALA A 179 2.07 3.77 -3.58
N VAL A 180 2.94 4.70 -3.98
CA VAL A 180 3.56 4.69 -5.32
C VAL A 180 4.81 3.81 -5.35
N VAL A 181 5.09 3.17 -4.22
CA VAL A 181 6.05 2.08 -4.10
C VAL A 181 5.45 0.97 -3.25
N SER A 182 5.61 -0.27 -3.71
CA SER A 182 5.36 -1.46 -2.91
C SER A 182 6.56 -2.39 -2.99
N ALA A 183 6.81 -3.11 -1.91
CA ALA A 183 7.87 -4.10 -1.84
C ALA A 183 7.37 -5.44 -1.29
N ALA A 184 8.04 -6.51 -1.71
CA ALA A 184 7.85 -7.84 -1.18
C ALA A 184 9.19 -8.60 -1.16
N GLU A 185 9.40 -9.42 -0.14
CA GLU A 185 10.58 -10.29 -0.01
C GLU A 185 10.31 -11.64 -0.67
N GLN A 186 11.27 -12.14 -1.46
CA GLN A 186 11.28 -13.49 -1.98
C GLN A 186 11.85 -14.48 -0.94
N GLN A 187 11.64 -15.79 -1.13
CA GLN A 187 12.14 -16.83 -0.19
C GLN A 187 13.66 -16.88 -0.07
N ASP A 188 14.39 -16.39 -1.07
CA ASP A 188 15.85 -16.28 -1.06
C ASP A 188 16.36 -15.00 -0.38
N GLY A 189 15.47 -14.20 0.21
CA GLY A 189 15.78 -12.94 0.90
C GLY A 189 15.95 -11.73 -0.02
N LYS A 190 15.79 -11.90 -1.34
CA LYS A 190 15.80 -10.80 -2.31
C LYS A 190 14.55 -9.94 -2.16
N LEU A 191 14.69 -8.65 -2.45
CA LEU A 191 13.56 -7.72 -2.40
C LEU A 191 13.10 -7.37 -3.80
N VAL A 192 11.81 -7.51 -4.07
CA VAL A 192 11.19 -7.02 -5.30
C VAL A 192 10.43 -5.75 -4.97
N LEU A 193 10.67 -4.69 -5.75
CA LEU A 193 9.99 -3.41 -5.64
C LEU A 193 9.21 -3.11 -6.91
N VAL A 194 8.09 -2.44 -6.74
CA VAL A 194 7.31 -1.89 -7.84
C VAL A 194 7.10 -0.41 -7.62
N SER A 195 7.24 0.38 -8.68
CA SER A 195 6.89 1.80 -8.73
C SER A 195 6.51 2.20 -10.16
N THR A 196 6.34 3.50 -10.41
CA THR A 196 6.08 4.06 -11.75
C THR A 196 7.10 5.15 -12.04
N VAL A 197 7.61 5.19 -13.27
CA VAL A 197 8.56 6.19 -13.76
C VAL A 197 7.84 7.13 -14.71
N PHE A 198 7.96 8.42 -14.45
CA PHE A 198 7.57 9.50 -15.34
C PHE A 198 8.74 9.85 -16.27
N PHE A 199 8.44 10.08 -17.54
CA PHE A 199 9.33 10.59 -18.56
C PHE A 199 8.72 11.85 -19.20
N ALA A 200 9.51 12.58 -19.99
CA ALA A 200 9.03 13.73 -20.74
C ALA A 200 7.77 13.42 -21.59
N PHE A 201 6.93 14.44 -21.79
CA PHE A 201 5.65 14.36 -22.52
C PHE A 201 4.61 13.42 -21.89
N ASP A 202 4.57 13.37 -20.56
CA ASP A 202 3.59 12.61 -19.76
C ASP A 202 3.59 11.09 -20.02
N ASN A 203 4.73 10.56 -20.44
CA ASN A 203 4.89 9.11 -20.60
C ASN A 203 5.20 8.49 -19.23
N LEU A 204 4.35 7.57 -18.80
CA LEU A 204 4.43 6.91 -17.50
C LEU A 204 4.53 5.40 -17.72
N LEU A 205 5.57 4.78 -17.16
CA LEU A 205 5.75 3.33 -17.23
C LEU A 205 5.96 2.76 -15.83
N GLY A 206 5.18 1.74 -15.48
CA GLY A 206 5.47 0.91 -14.33
C GLY A 206 6.89 0.32 -14.43
N ILE A 207 7.54 0.10 -13.29
CA ILE A 207 8.85 -0.53 -13.21
C ILE A 207 8.84 -1.56 -12.07
N VAL A 208 9.45 -2.70 -12.33
CA VAL A 208 9.73 -3.74 -11.34
C VAL A 208 11.24 -3.80 -11.15
N LEU A 209 11.72 -3.66 -9.93
CA LEU A 209 13.14 -3.76 -9.58
C LEU A 209 13.35 -4.95 -8.66
N ARG A 210 14.51 -5.59 -8.75
CA ARG A 210 14.93 -6.60 -7.76
C ARG A 210 16.28 -6.25 -7.15
N LEU A 211 16.34 -6.30 -5.83
CA LEU A 211 17.56 -6.13 -5.05
C LEU A 211 18.00 -7.46 -4.46
N ASP A 212 19.31 -7.67 -4.42
CA ASP A 212 19.94 -8.75 -3.67
C ASP A 212 19.81 -8.51 -2.16
N VAL A 213 20.16 -9.54 -1.37
CA VAL A 213 20.07 -9.51 0.10
C VAL A 213 20.90 -8.39 0.72
N ASP A 214 21.96 -7.95 0.05
CA ASP A 214 22.81 -6.83 0.45
C ASP A 214 22.30 -5.45 -0.02
N GLY A 215 21.14 -5.41 -0.68
CA GLY A 215 20.54 -4.17 -1.19
C GLY A 215 21.10 -3.68 -2.52
N SER A 216 22.08 -4.37 -3.11
CA SER A 216 22.53 -4.08 -4.47
C SER A 216 21.50 -4.54 -5.51
N LEU A 217 21.55 -3.96 -6.71
CA LEU A 217 20.62 -4.29 -7.79
C LEU A 217 20.94 -5.68 -8.37
N ASP A 218 19.97 -6.60 -8.33
CA ASP A 218 20.16 -7.99 -8.76
C ASP A 218 20.10 -8.13 -10.28
N LYS A 219 21.27 -8.11 -10.92
CA LYS A 219 21.40 -8.21 -12.37
C LYS A 219 20.99 -9.56 -12.96
N THR A 220 20.66 -10.57 -12.15
CA THR A 220 20.06 -11.81 -12.68
C THR A 220 18.58 -11.63 -13.06
N PHE A 221 17.94 -10.56 -12.59
CA PHE A 221 16.58 -10.18 -12.97
C PHE A 221 16.60 -9.32 -14.23
N ASN A 222 16.09 -9.83 -15.35
CA ASN A 222 16.04 -9.18 -16.65
C ASN A 222 17.41 -8.64 -17.14
N GLN A 223 18.51 -9.24 -16.67
CA GLN A 223 19.91 -8.87 -16.98
C GLN A 223 20.35 -7.45 -16.53
N THR A 224 19.42 -6.62 -16.09
CA THR A 224 19.63 -5.23 -15.66
C THR A 224 19.29 -5.01 -14.19
N GLY A 225 18.55 -5.94 -13.59
CA GLY A 225 17.95 -5.85 -12.26
C GLY A 225 16.62 -5.10 -12.19
N PHE A 226 16.10 -4.68 -13.34
CA PHE A 226 14.75 -4.12 -13.43
C PHE A 226 14.10 -4.43 -14.78
N VAL A 227 12.77 -4.30 -14.85
CA VAL A 227 12.01 -4.37 -16.10
C VAL A 227 10.92 -3.31 -16.08
N PHE A 228 10.71 -2.64 -17.21
CA PHE A 228 9.55 -1.78 -17.39
C PHE A 228 8.32 -2.64 -17.65
N VAL A 229 7.19 -2.25 -17.07
CA VAL A 229 5.92 -2.92 -17.27
C VAL A 229 5.43 -2.61 -18.67
N ASN A 230 5.51 -3.61 -19.55
CA ASN A 230 4.93 -3.58 -20.87
C ASN A 230 3.90 -4.69 -21.00
N LEU A 231 2.66 -4.33 -21.31
CA LEU A 231 1.52 -5.24 -21.36
C LEU A 231 1.51 -6.01 -22.70
N PRO A 232 1.71 -7.35 -22.69
CA PRO A 232 1.77 -8.14 -23.91
C PRO A 232 0.51 -8.01 -24.77
N GLY A 233 0.70 -7.72 -26.06
CA GLY A 233 -0.41 -7.61 -27.02
C GLY A 233 -1.33 -6.40 -26.82
N VAL A 234 -0.93 -5.43 -25.99
CA VAL A 234 -1.70 -4.21 -25.71
C VAL A 234 -0.86 -2.98 -25.98
N THR A 235 -1.34 -2.11 -26.86
CA THR A 235 -0.76 -0.77 -27.03
C THR A 235 -1.37 0.18 -26.02
N HIS A 236 -0.54 0.80 -25.20
CA HIS A 236 -0.93 1.74 -24.15
C HIS A 236 0.02 2.95 -24.17
N PRO A 237 -0.47 4.17 -23.90
CA PRO A 237 0.38 5.35 -23.79
C PRO A 237 1.02 5.49 -22.39
N TRP A 238 0.47 4.80 -21.38
CA TRP A 238 1.01 4.79 -20.02
C TRP A 238 0.54 3.58 -19.21
N THR A 239 1.31 3.23 -18.18
CA THR A 239 0.95 2.26 -17.14
C THR A 239 1.33 2.80 -15.76
N TYR A 240 0.48 2.51 -14.78
CA TYR A 240 0.83 2.56 -13.37
C TYR A 240 1.08 1.15 -12.86
N ALA A 241 2.10 0.99 -12.03
CA ALA A 241 2.30 -0.23 -11.23
C ALA A 241 2.28 0.15 -9.76
N LEU A 242 1.39 -0.49 -8.99
CA LEU A 242 0.97 -0.02 -7.66
C LEU A 242 1.21 -1.03 -6.55
N ASP A 243 1.12 -2.34 -6.84
CA ASP A 243 1.43 -3.36 -5.84
C ASP A 243 2.13 -4.57 -6.45
N VAL A 244 2.83 -5.30 -5.58
CA VAL A 244 3.60 -6.50 -5.89
C VAL A 244 3.30 -7.61 -4.90
N ALA A 245 3.13 -8.83 -5.43
CA ALA A 245 2.99 -10.04 -4.65
C ALA A 245 3.90 -11.14 -5.21
N ILE A 246 4.46 -11.98 -4.34
CA ILE A 246 5.35 -13.08 -4.72
C ILE A 246 4.65 -14.41 -4.47
N GLN A 247 4.47 -15.21 -5.51
CA GLN A 247 3.92 -16.56 -5.38
C GLN A 247 4.93 -17.52 -4.72
N GLY A 248 4.46 -18.64 -4.19
CA GLY A 248 5.31 -19.61 -3.47
C GLY A 248 6.42 -20.26 -4.31
N ASP A 249 6.33 -20.17 -5.63
CA ASP A 249 7.34 -20.62 -6.61
C ASP A 249 8.32 -19.51 -7.03
N GLY A 250 8.25 -18.33 -6.40
CA GLY A 250 9.13 -17.19 -6.68
C GLY A 250 8.69 -16.32 -7.86
N LYS A 251 7.57 -16.63 -8.53
CA LYS A 251 7.02 -15.75 -9.57
C LYS A 251 6.49 -14.45 -8.99
N VAL A 252 6.59 -13.37 -9.76
CA VAL A 252 6.27 -12.00 -9.34
C VAL A 252 4.99 -11.56 -10.01
N LEU A 253 3.97 -11.22 -9.23
CA LEU A 253 2.72 -10.61 -9.70
C LEU A 253 2.77 -9.10 -9.47
N VAL A 254 2.37 -8.34 -10.48
CA VAL A 254 2.28 -6.86 -10.43
C VAL A 254 0.90 -6.43 -10.84
N CYS A 255 0.29 -5.52 -10.09
CA CYS A 255 -0.99 -4.91 -10.48
C CYS A 255 -0.90 -3.39 -10.62
N GLY A 256 -1.88 -2.86 -11.32
CA GLY A 256 -2.11 -1.43 -11.47
C GLY A 256 -3.18 -1.15 -12.50
N ASP A 257 -3.01 -0.05 -13.21
CA ASP A 257 -3.92 0.36 -14.27
C ASP A 257 -3.20 0.96 -15.48
N PHE A 258 -3.91 0.98 -16.59
CA PHE A 258 -3.44 1.51 -17.86
C PHE A 258 -4.63 2.01 -18.68
N ILE A 259 -4.36 2.73 -19.76
CA ILE A 259 -5.34 3.03 -20.79
C ILE A 259 -4.88 2.48 -22.13
N ARG A 260 -5.80 2.02 -22.98
CA ARG A 260 -5.46 1.62 -24.34
C ARG A 260 -5.21 2.86 -25.20
N ASN A 261 -4.32 2.74 -26.18
CA ASN A 261 -4.11 3.78 -27.19
C ASN A 261 -5.21 3.72 -28.28
N GLU A 262 -6.46 3.93 -27.86
CA GLU A 262 -7.66 3.81 -28.69
C GLU A 262 -8.64 4.95 -28.36
N THR A 263 -9.31 5.50 -29.37
CA THR A 263 -10.28 6.58 -29.17
C THR A 263 -11.45 6.10 -28.32
N GLY A 264 -11.71 6.79 -27.20
CA GLY A 264 -12.81 6.45 -26.28
C GLY A 264 -12.49 5.31 -25.30
N ALA A 265 -11.22 4.92 -25.18
CA ALA A 265 -10.79 3.94 -24.19
C ALA A 265 -11.06 4.43 -22.74
N PHE A 266 -11.41 3.48 -21.87
CA PHE A 266 -11.48 3.69 -20.43
C PHE A 266 -10.21 3.14 -19.77
N VAL A 267 -9.91 3.63 -18.58
CA VAL A 267 -8.85 3.07 -17.75
C VAL A 267 -9.24 1.64 -17.35
N GLU A 268 -8.36 0.69 -17.63
CA GLU A 268 -8.50 -0.73 -17.31
C GLU A 268 -7.49 -1.10 -16.24
N ALA A 269 -7.87 -2.04 -15.35
CA ALA A 269 -6.92 -2.60 -14.41
C ALA A 269 -6.22 -3.83 -15.00
N TYR A 270 -5.03 -4.14 -14.50
CA TYR A 270 -4.30 -5.34 -14.91
C TYR A 270 -3.63 -6.05 -13.75
N VAL A 271 -3.35 -7.34 -14.00
CA VAL A 271 -2.37 -8.13 -13.25
C VAL A 271 -1.44 -8.78 -14.28
N LEU A 272 -0.14 -8.57 -14.13
CA LEU A 272 0.91 -9.11 -14.99
C LEU A 272 1.80 -10.03 -14.14
N ARG A 273 2.19 -11.19 -14.69
CA ARG A 273 3.12 -12.12 -14.01
C ARG A 273 4.47 -12.18 -14.71
N TYR A 274 5.53 -12.13 -13.92
CA TYR A 274 6.91 -12.39 -14.33
C TYR A 274 7.41 -13.69 -13.71
N LEU A 275 8.27 -14.39 -14.44
CA LEU A 275 9.13 -15.45 -13.94
C LEU A 275 10.18 -14.88 -12.98
N GLN A 276 10.85 -15.76 -12.24
CA GLN A 276 11.90 -15.37 -11.29
C GLN A 276 13.09 -14.68 -11.97
N ASP A 277 13.29 -14.86 -13.29
CA ASP A 277 14.33 -14.15 -14.04
C ASP A 277 13.88 -12.80 -14.59
N GLY A 278 12.65 -12.35 -14.29
CA GLY A 278 12.11 -11.07 -14.76
C GLY A 278 11.54 -11.08 -16.18
N THR A 279 11.51 -12.22 -16.86
CA THR A 279 10.79 -12.38 -18.12
C THR A 279 9.29 -12.58 -17.87
N VAL A 280 8.43 -12.18 -18.81
CA VAL A 280 6.97 -12.34 -18.66
C VAL A 280 6.62 -13.83 -18.71
N ASP A 281 5.81 -14.28 -17.76
CA ASP A 281 5.32 -15.65 -17.73
C ASP A 281 4.13 -15.83 -18.67
N SER A 282 4.37 -16.32 -19.89
CA SER A 282 3.32 -16.50 -20.89
C SER A 282 2.20 -17.49 -20.48
N GLU A 283 2.38 -18.30 -19.44
CA GLU A 283 1.39 -19.26 -18.97
C GLU A 283 0.36 -18.64 -17.99
N TYR A 284 0.57 -17.40 -17.55
CA TYR A 284 -0.40 -16.70 -16.69
C TYR A 284 -1.46 -15.97 -17.51
N GLY A 285 -2.73 -16.26 -17.27
CA GLY A 285 -3.84 -15.61 -17.98
C GLY A 285 -3.66 -15.68 -19.50
N ALA A 286 -3.80 -14.54 -20.18
CA ALA A 286 -3.54 -14.44 -21.60
C ALA A 286 -2.13 -13.87 -21.85
N SER A 287 -1.16 -14.74 -22.13
CA SER A 287 0.23 -14.37 -22.44
C SER A 287 0.94 -13.58 -21.33
N GLY A 288 0.67 -13.93 -20.07
CA GLY A 288 1.21 -13.27 -18.89
C GLY A 288 0.31 -12.21 -18.28
N LEU A 289 -0.76 -11.81 -18.97
CA LEU A 289 -1.60 -10.68 -18.63
C LEU A 289 -3.04 -11.10 -18.32
N VAL A 290 -3.58 -10.56 -17.25
CA VAL A 290 -5.01 -10.53 -16.96
C VAL A 290 -5.46 -9.09 -17.00
N THR A 291 -6.41 -8.77 -17.87
CA THR A 291 -7.03 -7.44 -17.95
C THR A 291 -8.42 -7.48 -17.32
N ILE A 292 -8.71 -6.54 -16.43
CA ILE A 292 -10.00 -6.39 -15.78
C ILE A 292 -10.69 -5.14 -16.34
N LYS A 293 -11.84 -5.33 -16.97
CA LYS A 293 -12.58 -4.28 -17.70
C LYS A 293 -13.91 -3.96 -17.02
N GLY A 294 -14.22 -2.68 -16.93
CA GLY A 294 -15.47 -2.18 -16.32
C GLY A 294 -16.59 -1.83 -17.30
N ASN A 295 -16.44 -2.14 -18.60
CA ASN A 295 -17.45 -1.89 -19.66
C ASN A 295 -18.12 -0.50 -19.58
N GLY A 296 -17.32 0.56 -19.74
CA GLY A 296 -17.78 1.95 -19.57
C GLY A 296 -17.48 2.53 -18.18
N THR A 297 -16.82 1.76 -17.33
CA THR A 297 -16.35 2.15 -16.00
C THR A 297 -14.83 2.07 -15.94
N LYS A 298 -14.17 3.05 -15.30
CA LYS A 298 -12.73 3.04 -15.07
C LYS A 298 -12.40 2.11 -13.92
N PHE A 299 -11.50 1.15 -14.11
CA PHE A 299 -11.03 0.26 -13.04
C PHE A 299 -9.56 0.49 -12.74
N SER A 300 -9.20 0.46 -11.47
CA SER A 300 -7.81 0.45 -11.00
C SER A 300 -7.66 -0.51 -9.83
N LEU A 301 -6.54 -1.22 -9.78
CA LEU A 301 -6.15 -2.07 -8.67
C LEU A 301 -4.97 -1.44 -7.92
N GLU A 302 -5.10 -1.32 -6.60
CA GLU A 302 -4.14 -0.63 -5.73
C GLU A 302 -3.44 -1.58 -4.76
N ALA A 303 -4.02 -2.75 -4.47
CA ALA A 303 -3.44 -3.73 -3.57
C ALA A 303 -3.78 -5.17 -3.96
N MET A 304 -2.89 -6.10 -3.63
CA MET A 304 -3.06 -7.54 -3.76
C MET A 304 -2.73 -8.26 -2.45
N ALA A 305 -3.50 -9.30 -2.15
CA ALA A 305 -3.22 -10.26 -1.11
C ALA A 305 -3.12 -11.65 -1.73
N LEU A 306 -2.01 -12.34 -1.46
CA LEU A 306 -1.79 -13.72 -1.89
C LEU A 306 -2.65 -14.67 -1.05
N LYS A 307 -3.39 -15.55 -1.71
CA LYS A 307 -4.13 -16.64 -1.08
C LYS A 307 -3.21 -17.86 -0.85
N PRO A 308 -3.53 -18.74 0.12
CA PRO A 308 -2.75 -19.95 0.37
C PRO A 308 -2.62 -20.89 -0.84
N ASP A 309 -3.57 -20.85 -1.77
CA ASP A 309 -3.55 -21.64 -3.01
C ASP A 309 -2.57 -21.09 -4.06
N GLY A 310 -1.99 -19.90 -3.83
CA GLY A 310 -1.14 -19.17 -4.78
C GLY A 310 -1.91 -18.21 -5.68
N GLY A 311 -3.24 -18.15 -5.60
CA GLY A 311 -4.04 -17.13 -6.27
C GLY A 311 -3.99 -15.81 -5.52
N ILE A 312 -4.78 -14.83 -5.96
CA ILE A 312 -4.84 -13.52 -5.31
C ILE A 312 -6.27 -13.06 -5.10
N VAL A 313 -6.43 -12.16 -4.13
CA VAL A 313 -7.49 -11.15 -4.12
C VAL A 313 -6.83 -9.80 -4.36
N ALA A 314 -7.40 -9.01 -5.25
CA ALA A 314 -6.95 -7.66 -5.56
C ALA A 314 -8.06 -6.65 -5.24
N ALA A 315 -7.68 -5.49 -4.71
CA ALA A 315 -8.58 -4.43 -4.31
C ALA A 315 -8.19 -3.11 -4.98
N GLY A 316 -9.18 -2.26 -5.20
CA GLY A 316 -8.95 -0.93 -5.77
C GLY A 316 -10.25 -0.14 -5.94
N THR A 317 -10.34 0.57 -7.05
CA THR A 317 -11.44 1.51 -7.32
C THR A 317 -12.09 1.26 -8.67
N SER A 318 -13.41 1.36 -8.68
CA SER A 318 -14.28 1.39 -9.85
C SER A 318 -14.94 2.76 -9.94
N THR A 319 -14.64 3.56 -10.96
CA THR A 319 -15.14 4.93 -11.08
C THR A 319 -16.09 5.08 -12.27
N THR A 320 -17.34 5.45 -11.98
CA THR A 320 -18.32 5.90 -12.97
C THR A 320 -18.52 7.41 -12.83
N HIS A 321 -18.34 8.17 -13.92
CA HIS A 321 -18.32 9.63 -13.88
C HIS A 321 -17.37 10.15 -12.79
N ASP A 322 -17.92 10.71 -11.70
CA ASP A 322 -17.19 11.34 -10.59
C ASP A 322 -17.31 10.58 -9.25
N LYS A 323 -18.00 9.43 -9.23
CA LYS A 323 -18.18 8.62 -8.03
C LYS A 323 -17.33 7.35 -8.09
N GLY A 324 -16.41 7.21 -7.13
CA GLY A 324 -15.67 5.98 -6.89
C GLY A 324 -16.49 4.97 -6.10
N ALA A 325 -16.38 3.70 -6.45
CA ALA A 325 -16.86 2.56 -5.70
C ALA A 325 -15.68 1.60 -5.45
N GLY A 326 -15.72 0.86 -4.35
CA GLY A 326 -14.71 -0.14 -4.07
C GLY A 326 -14.74 -1.26 -5.11
N LEU A 327 -13.57 -1.71 -5.56
CA LEU A 327 -13.41 -2.82 -6.51
C LEU A 327 -12.70 -3.99 -5.82
N LEU A 328 -13.22 -5.20 -6.01
CA LEU A 328 -12.59 -6.45 -5.59
C LEU A 328 -12.60 -7.46 -6.74
N VAL A 329 -11.46 -8.13 -6.94
CA VAL A 329 -11.27 -9.17 -7.95
C VAL A 329 -10.52 -10.34 -7.32
N ALA A 330 -10.89 -11.58 -7.65
CA ALA A 330 -10.12 -12.76 -7.26
C ALA A 330 -9.67 -13.56 -8.48
N LEU A 331 -8.37 -13.89 -8.49
CA LEU A 331 -7.76 -14.69 -9.54
C LEU A 331 -7.20 -15.99 -8.95
N ASN A 332 -7.23 -17.05 -9.75
CA ASN A 332 -6.58 -18.32 -9.46
C ASN A 332 -5.07 -18.21 -9.68
N PRO A 333 -4.26 -19.19 -9.21
CA PRO A 333 -2.81 -19.16 -9.38
C PRO A 333 -2.35 -19.04 -10.84
N GLY A 334 -3.15 -19.52 -11.79
CA GLY A 334 -2.89 -19.43 -13.23
C GLY A 334 -3.42 -18.16 -13.90
N GLY A 335 -4.07 -17.25 -13.17
CA GLY A 335 -4.57 -15.97 -13.70
C GLY A 335 -6.02 -15.99 -14.20
N ASP A 336 -6.66 -17.15 -14.29
CA ASP A 336 -8.09 -17.22 -14.56
C ASP A 336 -8.91 -16.63 -13.41
N PHE A 337 -10.02 -15.97 -13.73
CA PHE A 337 -10.97 -15.47 -12.72
C PHE A 337 -11.50 -16.61 -11.86
N ASN A 338 -11.54 -16.40 -10.55
CA ASN A 338 -12.03 -17.41 -9.62
C ASN A 338 -13.57 -17.48 -9.67
N LEU A 339 -14.12 -18.58 -10.19
CA LEU A 339 -15.57 -18.74 -10.35
C LEU A 339 -16.34 -18.93 -9.03
N VAL A 340 -15.68 -19.33 -7.94
CA VAL A 340 -16.31 -19.36 -6.62
C VAL A 340 -16.48 -17.94 -6.08
N PHE A 341 -15.55 -17.05 -6.40
CA PHE A 341 -15.61 -15.65 -6.03
C PHE A 341 -16.54 -14.88 -6.96
N ASN A 342 -17.77 -14.60 -6.50
CA ASN A 342 -18.77 -13.83 -7.25
C ASN A 342 -18.93 -14.27 -8.73
N ASN A 343 -18.91 -15.59 -8.99
CA ASN A 343 -19.01 -16.17 -10.34
C ASN A 343 -17.91 -15.67 -11.31
N GLY A 344 -16.71 -15.36 -10.81
CA GLY A 344 -15.60 -14.83 -11.60
C GLY A 344 -15.76 -13.37 -11.99
N LYS A 345 -16.76 -12.67 -11.45
CA LYS A 345 -16.99 -11.25 -11.74
C LYS A 345 -16.42 -10.36 -10.64
N PRO A 346 -15.96 -9.15 -10.97
CA PRO A 346 -15.60 -8.18 -9.95
C PRO A 346 -16.76 -7.88 -8.99
N VAL A 347 -16.44 -7.70 -7.72
CA VAL A 347 -17.37 -7.21 -6.70
C VAL A 347 -17.21 -5.70 -6.60
N ILE A 348 -18.34 -4.98 -6.63
CA ILE A 348 -18.37 -3.52 -6.52
C ILE A 348 -19.04 -3.13 -5.20
N SER A 349 -18.33 -2.35 -4.39
CA SER A 349 -18.75 -1.89 -3.07
C SER A 349 -19.17 -0.42 -3.13
N ASP A 350 -20.45 -0.12 -2.94
CA ASP A 350 -20.96 1.25 -2.95
C ASP A 350 -21.70 1.60 -1.66
N PHE A 351 -20.97 1.57 -0.55
CA PHE A 351 -21.52 1.78 0.80
C PHE A 351 -21.82 3.24 1.11
N LEU A 352 -21.01 4.15 0.56
CA LEU A 352 -21.03 5.57 0.90
C LEU A 352 -21.62 6.41 -0.24
N PRO A 353 -22.50 7.39 0.08
CA PRO A 353 -23.12 8.23 -0.94
C PRO A 353 -22.09 9.04 -1.72
N ASN A 354 -21.01 9.49 -1.07
CA ASN A 354 -19.97 10.31 -1.68
C ASN A 354 -18.92 9.49 -2.44
N GLY A 355 -18.87 8.18 -2.23
CA GLY A 355 -17.91 7.28 -2.88
C GLY A 355 -16.93 6.63 -1.94
N LEU A 356 -16.23 5.64 -2.48
CA LEU A 356 -15.35 4.72 -1.77
C LEU A 356 -14.24 4.23 -2.71
N SER A 357 -13.01 4.18 -2.19
CA SER A 357 -11.86 3.55 -2.85
C SER A 357 -11.22 2.56 -1.90
N TRP A 358 -11.05 1.30 -2.32
CA TRP A 358 -10.24 0.36 -1.55
C TRP A 358 -8.77 0.60 -1.82
N ARG A 359 -7.97 0.72 -0.76
CA ARG A 359 -6.54 1.06 -0.83
C ARG A 359 -5.64 -0.10 -0.41
N ARG A 360 -6.14 -0.98 0.47
CA ARG A 360 -5.42 -2.14 0.99
C ARG A 360 -6.35 -3.33 1.09
N CYS A 361 -5.79 -4.53 0.93
CA CYS A 361 -6.47 -5.78 1.25
C CYS A 361 -5.52 -6.76 1.94
N ALA A 362 -6.09 -7.61 2.78
CA ALA A 362 -5.37 -8.65 3.50
C ALA A 362 -6.31 -9.82 3.83
N LEU A 363 -5.74 -10.99 4.08
CA LEU A 363 -6.50 -12.17 4.50
C LEU A 363 -6.41 -12.33 6.02
N GLN A 364 -7.55 -12.66 6.64
CA GLN A 364 -7.59 -13.24 7.98
C GLN A 364 -7.18 -14.71 7.93
N THR A 365 -6.80 -15.28 9.07
CA THR A 365 -6.31 -16.67 9.16
C THR A 365 -7.37 -17.71 8.77
N ASP A 366 -8.65 -17.32 8.80
CA ASP A 366 -9.78 -18.15 8.41
C ASP A 366 -10.17 -18.00 6.92
N GLY A 367 -9.39 -17.24 6.15
CA GLY A 367 -9.61 -17.00 4.73
C GLY A 367 -10.61 -15.90 4.41
N LYS A 368 -11.17 -15.20 5.41
CA LYS A 368 -11.94 -13.98 5.15
C LYS A 368 -11.03 -12.87 4.64
N ILE A 369 -11.59 -11.98 3.83
CA ILE A 369 -10.88 -10.91 3.15
C ILE A 369 -11.23 -9.60 3.84
N ILE A 370 -10.21 -8.90 4.32
CA ILE A 370 -10.33 -7.53 4.82
C ILE A 370 -9.93 -6.58 3.71
N VAL A 371 -10.74 -5.55 3.51
CA VAL A 371 -10.40 -4.39 2.70
C VAL A 371 -10.51 -3.13 3.53
N THR A 372 -9.59 -2.20 3.30
CA THR A 372 -9.64 -0.87 3.91
C THR A 372 -9.34 0.18 2.88
N GLY A 373 -9.90 1.37 3.05
CA GLY A 373 -9.56 2.48 2.18
C GLY A 373 -10.23 3.79 2.57
N GLN A 374 -10.40 4.64 1.58
CA GLN A 374 -10.87 6.01 1.75
C GLN A 374 -12.34 6.11 1.36
N GLY A 375 -13.16 6.53 2.30
CA GLY A 375 -14.50 7.04 2.08
C GLY A 375 -14.47 8.54 1.77
N GLY A 376 -15.28 8.97 0.81
CA GLY A 376 -15.24 10.32 0.24
C GLY A 376 -15.15 10.26 -1.28
N GLY A 377 -15.66 11.30 -1.94
CA GLY A 377 -15.63 11.40 -3.40
C GLY A 377 -14.25 11.78 -3.94
N GLN A 378 -14.20 12.17 -5.21
CA GLN A 378 -12.97 12.75 -5.78
C GLN A 378 -12.55 14.04 -5.04
N SER A 379 -13.50 14.74 -4.44
CA SER A 379 -13.24 15.87 -3.55
C SER A 379 -13.43 15.43 -2.10
N LEU A 380 -12.33 15.48 -1.34
CA LEU A 380 -12.31 15.19 0.07
C LEU A 380 -12.83 16.39 0.89
N ASP A 381 -13.70 16.12 1.85
CA ASP A 381 -14.30 17.08 2.78
C ASP A 381 -14.31 16.56 4.22
N GLU A 382 -14.91 17.30 5.16
CA GLU A 382 -15.06 16.84 6.55
C GLU A 382 -15.84 15.52 6.74
N ASN A 383 -16.56 15.06 5.71
CA ASN A 383 -17.29 13.80 5.73
C ASN A 383 -16.44 12.62 5.25
N SER A 384 -15.20 12.84 4.83
CA SER A 384 -14.31 11.75 4.41
C SER A 384 -13.95 10.87 5.61
N THR A 385 -13.91 9.57 5.39
CA THR A 385 -13.74 8.56 6.45
C THR A 385 -12.69 7.52 6.07
N MET A 386 -12.11 6.84 7.05
CA MET A 386 -11.48 5.55 6.77
C MET A 386 -12.54 4.46 6.78
N VAL A 387 -12.56 3.59 5.79
CA VAL A 387 -13.57 2.54 5.65
C VAL A 387 -12.90 1.18 5.73
N THR A 388 -13.52 0.25 6.44
CA THR A 388 -13.10 -1.15 6.57
C THR A 388 -14.28 -2.05 6.25
N ALA A 389 -14.09 -3.08 5.44
CA ALA A 389 -15.12 -4.10 5.19
C ALA A 389 -14.52 -5.50 5.21
N ARG A 390 -15.39 -6.47 5.49
CA ARG A 390 -15.01 -7.88 5.48
C ARG A 390 -15.86 -8.68 4.51
N TYR A 391 -15.20 -9.47 3.68
CA TYR A 391 -15.81 -10.38 2.72
C TYR A 391 -15.48 -11.82 3.08
N LEU A 392 -16.40 -12.73 2.76
CA LEU A 392 -16.15 -14.16 2.78
C LEU A 392 -15.28 -14.55 1.58
N ALA A 393 -14.73 -15.77 1.61
CA ALA A 393 -13.85 -16.28 0.56
C ALA A 393 -14.52 -16.39 -0.83
N ASP A 394 -15.86 -16.39 -0.88
CA ASP A 394 -16.67 -16.37 -2.11
C ASP A 394 -17.00 -14.95 -2.62
N GLY A 395 -16.49 -13.91 -1.94
CA GLY A 395 -16.71 -12.52 -2.30
C GLY A 395 -18.04 -11.94 -1.85
N SER A 396 -18.87 -12.70 -1.13
CA SER A 396 -20.04 -12.14 -0.44
C SER A 396 -19.61 -11.32 0.78
N LEU A 397 -20.36 -10.27 1.09
CA LEU A 397 -20.07 -9.39 2.23
C LEU A 397 -20.43 -10.10 3.55
N ASP A 398 -19.50 -10.16 4.50
CA ASP A 398 -19.71 -10.82 5.79
C ASP A 398 -20.57 -9.96 6.72
N GLN A 399 -21.88 -10.18 6.72
CA GLN A 399 -22.86 -9.43 7.51
C GLN A 399 -22.65 -9.47 9.03
N LEU A 400 -21.74 -10.31 9.54
CA LEU A 400 -21.39 -10.37 10.96
C LEU A 400 -20.27 -9.40 11.36
N PHE A 401 -19.71 -8.65 10.41
CA PHE A 401 -18.68 -7.65 10.67
C PHE A 401 -19.28 -6.24 10.70
N GLY A 402 -19.01 -5.47 11.76
CA GLY A 402 -19.42 -4.07 11.86
C GLY A 402 -20.93 -3.89 11.72
N ASP A 403 -21.32 -2.88 10.94
CA ASP A 403 -22.70 -2.61 10.57
C ASP A 403 -22.96 -3.17 9.16
N ASP A 404 -23.51 -4.39 9.12
CA ASP A 404 -23.90 -5.12 7.90
C ASP A 404 -22.73 -5.39 6.93
N GLY A 405 -21.55 -5.66 7.51
CA GLY A 405 -20.35 -6.15 6.83
C GLY A 405 -19.23 -5.14 6.65
N TRP A 406 -19.42 -3.92 7.13
CA TRP A 406 -18.42 -2.86 7.06
C TRP A 406 -18.53 -1.90 8.25
N ALA A 407 -17.51 -1.08 8.42
CA ALA A 407 -17.43 -0.02 9.41
C ALA A 407 -16.62 1.13 8.86
N ASP A 408 -16.91 2.35 9.28
CA ASP A 408 -16.09 3.52 9.01
C ASP A 408 -15.53 4.13 10.30
N PHE A 409 -14.61 5.07 10.12
CA PHE A 409 -14.05 5.88 11.19
C PHE A 409 -13.94 7.33 10.74
N ASN A 410 -14.68 8.18 11.44
CA ASN A 410 -14.56 9.63 11.43
C ASN A 410 -14.83 10.14 12.85
N ASP A 411 -13.87 10.83 13.45
CA ASP A 411 -14.00 11.34 14.82
C ASP A 411 -14.63 12.74 14.90
N GLY A 412 -15.10 13.25 13.76
CA GLY A 412 -15.76 14.54 13.63
C GLY A 412 -14.82 15.74 13.81
N ALA A 413 -13.52 15.51 14.01
CA ALA A 413 -12.57 16.60 14.24
C ALA A 413 -12.14 17.28 12.94
N GLY A 414 -12.26 16.61 11.79
CA GLY A 414 -11.95 17.18 10.47
C GLY A 414 -11.83 16.12 9.39
N LEU A 415 -11.24 16.51 8.26
CA LEU A 415 -11.00 15.63 7.10
C LEU A 415 -10.08 14.44 7.47
N VAL A 416 -10.62 13.21 7.41
CA VAL A 416 -9.89 11.97 7.68
C VAL A 416 -9.32 11.35 6.41
N LEU A 417 -8.02 11.00 6.45
CA LEU A 417 -7.29 10.31 5.39
C LEU A 417 -6.82 8.93 5.83
N HIS A 418 -7.11 7.91 5.02
CA HIS A 418 -6.50 6.59 5.09
C HIS A 418 -5.02 6.62 4.67
N LYS A 419 -4.18 5.81 5.31
CA LYS A 419 -2.75 5.67 4.96
C LYS A 419 -2.33 4.22 4.73
N ASP A 420 -2.63 3.33 5.67
CA ASP A 420 -2.24 1.92 5.60
C ASP A 420 -3.09 1.06 6.53
N SER A 421 -3.04 -0.26 6.36
CA SER A 421 -3.68 -1.21 7.26
C SER A 421 -2.97 -2.56 7.30
N VAL A 422 -3.23 -3.30 8.37
CA VAL A 422 -2.72 -4.66 8.56
C VAL A 422 -3.72 -5.50 9.34
N VAL A 423 -3.73 -6.81 9.08
CA VAL A 423 -4.43 -7.80 9.89
C VAL A 423 -3.42 -8.45 10.84
N THR A 424 -3.72 -8.44 12.13
CA THR A 424 -2.86 -9.07 13.15
C THR A 424 -3.04 -10.60 13.16
N VAL A 425 -2.12 -11.31 13.81
CA VAL A 425 -2.27 -12.77 14.04
C VAL A 425 -3.54 -13.11 14.83
N GLY A 426 -4.01 -12.20 15.69
CA GLY A 426 -5.29 -12.30 16.38
C GLY A 426 -6.52 -11.96 15.52
N ASN A 427 -6.37 -11.84 14.20
CA ASN A 427 -7.40 -11.43 13.23
C ASN A 427 -7.95 -10.00 13.40
N GLN A 428 -7.46 -9.22 14.37
CA GLN A 428 -7.84 -7.81 14.52
C GLN A 428 -7.36 -7.01 13.32
N VAL A 429 -8.16 -6.05 12.87
CA VAL A 429 -7.83 -5.14 11.77
C VAL A 429 -7.30 -3.85 12.35
N VAL A 430 -6.11 -3.42 11.93
CA VAL A 430 -5.51 -2.15 12.33
C VAL A 430 -5.41 -1.25 11.10
N VAL A 431 -5.90 -0.02 11.23
CA VAL A 431 -5.86 0.99 10.16
C VAL A 431 -5.19 2.24 10.70
N CYS A 432 -4.21 2.78 9.98
CA CYS A 432 -3.63 4.07 10.32
C CYS A 432 -4.00 5.15 9.30
N GLY A 433 -4.10 6.37 9.78
CA GLY A 433 -4.51 7.53 9.00
C GLY A 433 -4.22 8.84 9.72
N ARG A 434 -4.73 9.93 9.16
CA ARG A 434 -4.61 11.25 9.76
C ARG A 434 -5.84 12.12 9.57
N ILE A 435 -5.94 13.16 10.36
CA ILE A 435 -6.87 14.28 10.23
C ILE A 435 -6.04 15.49 9.78
N ILE A 436 -6.56 16.33 8.88
CA ILE A 436 -5.82 17.50 8.35
C ILE A 436 -6.06 18.76 9.18
N ASN A 437 -7.28 18.98 9.67
CA ASN A 437 -7.65 20.20 10.37
C ASN A 437 -8.53 19.84 11.58
N PRO A 438 -7.95 19.65 12.78
CA PRO A 438 -6.53 19.82 13.12
C PRO A 438 -5.65 18.66 12.61
N VAL A 439 -4.35 18.91 12.43
CA VAL A 439 -3.38 17.85 12.09
C VAL A 439 -3.27 16.87 13.25
N GLN A 440 -3.69 15.62 13.04
CA GLN A 440 -3.63 14.56 14.04
C GLN A 440 -3.50 13.20 13.39
N GLY A 441 -2.60 12.35 13.89
CA GLY A 441 -2.51 10.96 13.45
C GLY A 441 -3.45 10.06 14.23
N ASN A 442 -3.99 9.03 13.59
CA ASN A 442 -4.80 8.01 14.25
C ASN A 442 -4.32 6.61 13.84
N VAL A 443 -4.25 5.71 14.82
CA VAL A 443 -4.17 4.27 14.62
C VAL A 443 -5.41 3.67 15.28
N VAL A 444 -6.24 3.02 14.48
CA VAL A 444 -7.56 2.50 14.86
C VAL A 444 -7.49 0.98 14.79
N ARG A 445 -8.01 0.29 15.82
CA ARG A 445 -8.11 -1.17 15.81
C ARG A 445 -9.57 -1.61 15.92
N TYR A 446 -9.97 -2.50 15.01
CA TYR A 446 -11.25 -3.20 15.02
C TYR A 446 -11.07 -4.63 15.48
N LEU A 447 -12.08 -5.16 16.17
CA LEU A 447 -12.17 -6.58 16.49
C LEU A 447 -12.25 -7.42 15.22
N GLY A 448 -11.55 -8.56 15.25
CA GLY A 448 -11.40 -9.49 14.13
C GLY A 448 -12.55 -10.44 13.92
#